data_AF-A0A5N5HZF2-F1
#
_entry.id   AF-A0A5N5HZF2-F1
#
_cell.length_a   1.000
_cell.length_b   1.000
_cell.length_c   1.000
_cell.angle_alpha   90.00
_cell.angle_beta   90.00
_cell.angle_gamma   90.00
#
_symmetry.space_group_name_H-M   'P 1'
#
loop_
_entity.id
_entity.type
_entity.pdbx_description
1 polymer ?
#
loop_
_entity_poly.entity_id
_entity_poly.type
_entity_poly.pdbx_seq_one_letter_code
_entity_poly.pdbx_strand_id
1 'polypeptide(L)' 'MREVLLACVERGFEMVQVESDSKNLVDILNGALQNELKLQLRSIEFLFTSRVCNGAAHQVAAFVTRVGGVHVWDCYEP' A
#
# COMPACT_ATOMS: atom_id res chain seq x y z
N MET A 1 -4.80 -1.67 -1.77
CA MET A 1 -4.39 -0.90 -0.56
C MET A 1 -4.98 -1.47 0.71
N ARG A 2 -6.30 -1.74 0.77
CA ARG A 2 -6.91 -2.43 1.92
C ARG A 2 -6.13 -3.70 2.31
N GLU A 3 -5.78 -4.52 1.32
CA GLU A 3 -5.11 -5.81 1.59
C GLU A 3 -3.67 -5.62 2.11
N VAL A 4 -2.98 -4.57 1.66
CA VAL A 4 -1.66 -4.19 2.18
C VAL A 4 -1.78 -3.74 3.64
N LEU A 5 -2.79 -2.93 3.96
CA LEU A 5 -3.00 -2.45 5.33
C LEU A 5 -3.45 -3.58 6.28
N LEU A 6 -4.29 -4.50 5.81
CA LEU A 6 -4.65 -5.70 6.56
C LEU A 6 -3.42 -6.57 6.83
N ALA A 7 -2.58 -6.81 5.82
CA ALA A 7 -1.32 -7.52 6.01
C ALA A 7 -0.40 -6.79 7.02
N CYS A 8 -0.42 -5.45 7.05
CA CYS A 8 0.32 -4.70 8.06
C CYS A 8 -0.23 -4.92 9.48
N VAL A 9 -1.55 -4.94 9.64
CA VAL A 9 -2.21 -5.25 10.92
C VAL A 9 -1.88 -6.68 11.37
N GLU A 10 -2.01 -7.66 10.48
CA GLU A 10 -1.71 -9.08 10.76
C GLU A 10 -0.25 -9.29 11.15
N ARG A 11 0.66 -8.50 10.59
CA ARG A 11 2.09 -8.50 10.94
C ARG A 11 2.42 -7.69 12.21
N GLY A 12 1.43 -7.05 12.82
CA GLY A 12 1.60 -6.29 14.06
C GLY A 12 2.31 -4.95 13.89
N PHE A 13 2.31 -4.37 12.69
CA PHE A 13 2.83 -3.01 12.53
C PHE A 13 1.91 -1.99 13.21
N GLU A 14 2.48 -1.05 13.94
CA GLU A 14 1.71 0.01 14.61
C GLU A 14 1.60 1.29 13.76
N MET A 15 2.64 1.58 12.98
CA MET A 15 2.76 2.77 12.16
C MET A 15 3.08 2.37 10.72
N VAL A 16 2.27 2.83 9.77
CA VAL A 16 2.40 2.45 8.37
C VAL A 16 2.45 3.70 7.50
N GLN A 17 3.46 3.79 6.66
CA GLN A 17 3.58 4.81 5.63
C GLN A 17 3.30 4.15 4.28
N VAL A 18 2.33 4.69 3.54
CA VAL A 18 1.95 4.22 2.21
C VAL A 18 2.31 5.28 1.20
N GLU A 19 3.23 4.94 0.30
CA GLU A 19 3.66 5.82 -0.78
C GLU A 19 2.93 5.47 -2.09
N SER A 20 2.49 6.50 -2.81
CA SER A 20 1.85 6.33 -4.12
C SER A 20 2.24 7.45 -5.07
N ASP A 21 2.40 7.12 -6.35
CA ASP A 21 2.58 8.08 -7.44
C ASP A 21 1.25 8.61 -8.00
N SER A 22 0.12 8.28 -7.36
CA SER A 22 -1.20 8.83 -7.68
C SER A 22 -1.63 9.86 -6.64
N LYS A 23 -1.46 11.14 -6.98
CA LYS A 23 -1.84 12.26 -6.10
C LYS A 23 -3.32 12.23 -5.72
N ASN A 24 -4.20 12.03 -6.71
CA ASN A 24 -5.63 11.94 -6.48
C ASN A 24 -6.00 10.83 -5.49
N LEU A 25 -5.29 9.69 -5.56
CA LEU A 25 -5.51 8.58 -4.64
C LEU A 25 -5.09 8.96 -3.22
N VAL A 26 -3.91 9.56 -3.05
CA VAL A 26 -3.42 10.05 -1.76
C VAL A 26 -4.39 11.07 -1.14
N ASP A 27 -4.90 12.00 -1.94
CA ASP A 27 -5.87 13.01 -1.48
C ASP A 27 -7.18 12.37 -1.02
N ILE A 28 -7.70 11.38 -1.76
CA ILE A 28 -8.90 10.61 -1.38
C ILE A 28 -8.67 9.86 -0.07
N LEU A 29 -7.52 9.21 0.09
CA LEU A 29 -7.23 8.42 1.28
C LEU A 29 -7.05 9.28 2.53
N ASN A 30 -6.37 10.42 2.38
CA ASN A 30 -6.18 11.36 3.47
C ASN A 30 -7.50 12.03 3.89
N GLY A 31 -8.45 12.21 2.97
CA GLY A 31 -9.78 12.75 3.29
C GLY A 31 -10.77 11.72 3.83
N ALA A 32 -11.05 10.66 3.07
CA ALA A 32 -12.21 9.79 3.29
C ALA A 32 -11.91 8.52 4.09
N LEU A 33 -10.70 7.97 3.99
CA LEU A 33 -10.41 6.59 4.44
C LEU A 33 -9.60 6.50 5.74
N GLN A 34 -9.15 7.63 6.32
CA GLN A 34 -8.42 7.60 7.58
C GLN A 34 -9.24 7.00 8.73
N ASN A 35 -10.57 7.17 8.75
CA ASN A 35 -11.37 6.82 9.92
C ASN A 35 -11.65 5.31 10.06
N GLU A 36 -11.76 4.57 8.96
CA GLU A 36 -12.08 3.13 9.01
C GLU A 36 -10.86 2.28 9.37
N LEU A 37 -9.65 2.74 9.01
CA LEU A 37 -8.40 1.97 9.15
C LEU A 37 -7.59 2.36 10.40
N LYS A 38 -7.82 3.56 10.97
CA LYS A 38 -7.20 4.00 12.24
C LYS A 38 -7.63 3.18 13.46
N LEU A 39 -8.69 2.39 13.37
CA LEU A 39 -9.14 1.56 14.49
C LEU A 39 -8.16 0.43 14.84
N GLN A 40 -7.27 0.05 13.92
CA GLN A 40 -6.32 -1.06 14.11
C GLN A 40 -4.85 -0.65 14.01
N LEU A 41 -4.54 0.45 13.32
CA LEU A 41 -3.19 1.01 13.21
C LEU A 41 -3.11 2.33 13.98
N ARG A 42 -2.06 2.49 14.81
CA ARG A 42 -1.84 3.69 15.62
C ARG A 42 -1.61 4.93 14.75
N SER A 43 -0.93 4.76 13.62
CA SER A 43 -0.74 5.82 12.62
C SER A 43 -0.70 5.24 11.21
N ILE A 44 -1.36 5.93 10.27
CA ILE A 44 -1.28 5.64 8.84
C ILE A 44 -1.03 6.97 8.13
N GLU A 45 0.06 7.04 7.37
CA GLU A 45 0.41 8.22 6.57
C GLU A 45 0.40 7.86 5.09
N PHE A 46 -0.34 8.64 4.29
CA PHE A 46 -0.36 8.49 2.84
C PHE A 46 0.45 9.63 2.21
N LEU A 47 1.49 9.28 1.46
CA LEU A 47 2.41 10.22 0.85
C LEU A 47 2.42 10.07 -0.67
N PHE A 48 2.42 11.22 -1.34
CA PHE A 48 2.68 11.27 -2.76
C PHE A 48 4.17 11.18 -3.03
N THR A 49 4.58 10.27 -3.91
CA THR A 49 5.97 10.11 -4.36
C THR A 49 6.05 10.16 -5.88
N SER A 50 7.21 10.55 -6.41
CA SER A 50 7.44 10.50 -7.86
C SER A 50 7.41 9.05 -8.35
N ARG A 51 6.90 8.82 -9.57
CA ARG A 51 6.92 7.49 -10.21
C ARG A 51 8.33 6.91 -10.31
N VAL A 52 9.36 7.75 -10.39
CA VAL A 52 10.77 7.31 -10.40
C VAL A 52 11.14 6.60 -9.10
N CYS A 53 10.59 7.05 -7.96
CA CYS A 53 10.79 6.42 -6.66
C CYS A 53 9.93 5.17 -6.47
N ASN A 54 8.82 5.06 -7.21
CA ASN A 54 7.88 3.94 -7.15
C ASN A 54 8.12 2.86 -8.24
N GLY A 55 9.33 2.80 -8.80
CA GLY A 55 9.66 1.94 -9.94
C GLY A 55 9.42 0.45 -9.68
N ALA A 56 9.73 -0.02 -8.47
CA ALA A 56 9.56 -1.42 -8.07
C ALA A 56 8.07 -1.83 -8.05
N ALA A 57 7.20 -1.01 -7.44
CA ALA A 57 5.77 -1.26 -7.44
C ALA A 57 5.19 -1.22 -8.86
N HIS A 58 5.70 -0.32 -9.70
CA HIS A 58 5.26 -0.26 -11.10
C HIS A 58 5.64 -1.53 -11.89
N GLN A 59 6.85 -2.06 -11.69
CA GLN A 59 7.29 -3.31 -12.33
C GLN A 59 6.44 -4.49 -11.89
N VAL A 60 6.13 -4.60 -10.59
CA VAL A 60 5.25 -5.66 -10.09
C VAL A 60 3.83 -5.51 -10.60
N ALA A 61 3.27 -4.29 -10.60
CA ALA A 61 1.96 -4.05 -11.19
C ALA A 61 1.93 -4.43 -12.68
N ALA A 62 2.96 -4.08 -13.45
CA ALA A 62 3.08 -4.44 -14.86
C ALA A 62 3.20 -5.96 -15.07
N PHE A 63 3.98 -6.65 -14.23
CA PHE A 63 4.11 -8.10 -14.25
C PHE A 63 2.78 -8.78 -13.96
N VAL A 64 2.11 -8.43 -12.87
CA VAL A 64 0.83 -9.02 -12.44
C VAL A 64 -0.25 -8.73 -13.48
N THR A 65 -0.29 -7.53 -14.06
CA THR A 65 -1.23 -7.19 -15.14
C THR A 65 -1.01 -8.07 -16.37
N ARG A 66 0.24 -8.39 -16.70
CA ARG A 66 0.59 -9.21 -17.87
C ARG A 66 0.34 -10.70 -17.66
N VAL A 67 0.73 -11.23 -16.51
CA VAL A 67 0.66 -12.67 -16.20
C VAL A 67 -0.72 -13.05 -15.66
N GLY A 68 -1.40 -12.12 -15.00
CA GLY A 68 -2.59 -12.39 -14.20
C GLY A 68 -2.25 -13.08 -12.87
N GLY A 69 -3.30 -13.36 -12.09
CA GLY A 69 -3.20 -14.06 -10.80
C GLY A 69 -2.99 -13.15 -9.60
N VAL A 70 -2.89 -13.78 -8.42
CA VAL A 70 -2.63 -13.13 -7.14
C VAL A 70 -1.19 -13.46 -6.73
N HIS A 71 -0.38 -12.43 -6.54
CA HIS A 71 1.02 -12.55 -6.15
C HIS A 71 1.23 -11.74 -4.88
N VAL A 72 1.94 -12.32 -3.91
CA VAL A 72 2.24 -11.65 -2.64
C VAL A 72 3.73 -11.33 -2.59
N TRP A 73 4.05 -10.11 -2.15
CA TRP A 73 5.43 -9.65 -1.98
C TRP A 73 5.98 -10.12 -0.63
N ASP A 74 6.22 -11.41 -0.51
CA ASP A 74 6.81 -11.98 0.69
C ASP A 74 8.28 -12.32 0.41
N CYS A 75 9.19 -11.68 1.14
CA CYS A 75 10.62 -12.05 1.15
C CYS A 75 10.88 -13.36 1.92
N TYR A 76 9.83 -14.05 2.34
CA TYR A 76 9.87 -15.35 2.98
C TYR A 76 8.91 -16.25 2.20
N GLU A 77 9.46 -17.07 1.31
CA GLU A 77 8.79 -18.31 0.92
C GLU A 77 8.76 -19.26 2.14
N PRO A 78 7.79 -20.18 2.22
CA PRO A 78 7.77 -21.23 3.25
C PRO A 78 9.01 -22.13 3.22
#